data_AF-A0A2E2Q9A7-F1
#
_entry.id   AF-A0A2E2Q9A7-F1
#
_cell.length_a   1.000
_cell.length_b   1.000
_cell.length_c   1.000
_cell.angle_alpha   90.00
_cell.angle_beta   90.00
_cell.angle_gamma   90.00
#
_symmetry.space_group_name_H-M   'P 1'
#
loop_
_entity.id
_entity.type
_entity.pdbx_description
1 polymer ?
#
loop_
_entity_poly.entity_id
_entity_poly.type
_entity_poly.pdbx_seq_one_letter_code
_entity_poly.pdbx_strand_id
1 'polypeptide(L)'
;MINKTIQIFSFVLIAFSASYAQAQVKYYPVNYKNIAKTYWFLSIWDVNNDKAVDEFVRLNDCSVYETYYSNDFQWQNIRKAVREEIMREKTSYPFRYEVVAPVQLDRYDFDSKMFMFTEKSALTNVTALELLGKSSYKPYCGLKNPAYHYPGYVFITFKEPLNINGVPLPQNQANALLKRLQTSGNRSRTVFVKTKFRMSGLEDFKERAISNVITLKAVVEGIDIYEDPDATKLIYSMDK
;
A
#
# COMPACT_ATOMS: atom_id res chain seq x y z
N MET A 1 -39.79 65.16 -28.77
CA MET A 1 -40.15 64.43 -27.55
C MET A 1 -40.22 62.94 -27.88
N ILE A 2 -39.15 62.18 -27.63
CA ILE A 2 -39.13 60.73 -27.75
C ILE A 2 -38.44 60.21 -26.49
N ASN A 3 -39.22 59.61 -25.60
CA ASN A 3 -38.78 59.08 -24.32
C ASN A 3 -38.43 57.59 -24.54
N LYS A 4 -37.15 57.21 -24.38
CA LYS A 4 -36.72 55.81 -24.46
C LYS A 4 -36.43 55.28 -23.06
N THR A 5 -37.35 54.47 -22.56
CA THR A 5 -37.25 53.69 -21.33
C THR A 5 -36.27 52.54 -21.55
N ILE A 6 -35.15 52.53 -20.82
CA ILE A 6 -34.18 51.43 -20.82
C ILE A 6 -34.56 50.48 -19.67
N GLN A 7 -35.07 49.30 -20.02
CA GLN A 7 -35.33 48.21 -19.10
C GLN A 7 -34.02 47.45 -18.85
N ILE A 8 -33.45 47.58 -17.65
CA ILE A 8 -32.25 46.85 -17.23
C ILE A 8 -32.71 45.47 -16.73
N PHE A 9 -32.42 44.44 -17.51
CA PHE A 9 -32.56 43.04 -17.08
C PHE A 9 -31.41 42.67 -16.14
N SER A 10 -31.72 42.53 -14.85
CA SER A 10 -30.80 41.91 -13.88
C SER A 10 -30.67 40.42 -14.16
N PHE A 11 -29.53 40.00 -14.69
CA PHE A 11 -29.11 38.60 -14.73
C PHE A 11 -28.65 38.18 -13.34
N VAL A 12 -29.44 37.34 -12.66
CA VAL A 12 -29.01 36.62 -11.46
C VAL A 12 -28.14 35.45 -11.92
N LEU A 13 -26.82 35.60 -11.78
CA LEU A 13 -25.84 34.53 -11.96
C LEU A 13 -25.94 33.59 -10.75
N ILE A 14 -26.64 32.46 -10.92
CA ILE A 14 -26.59 31.35 -9.97
C ILE A 14 -25.25 30.64 -10.18
N ALA A 15 -24.28 30.97 -9.32
CA ALA A 15 -23.01 30.24 -9.27
C ALA A 15 -23.27 28.84 -8.67
N PHE A 16 -23.36 27.83 -9.54
CA PHE A 16 -23.28 26.43 -9.12
C PHE A 16 -21.85 26.13 -8.71
N SER A 17 -21.52 26.26 -7.44
CA SER A 17 -20.30 25.68 -6.87
C SER A 17 -20.49 24.17 -6.78
N ALA A 18 -20.07 23.44 -7.82
CA ALA A 18 -19.93 21.99 -7.77
C ALA A 18 -18.81 21.65 -6.77
N SER A 19 -19.19 21.26 -5.55
CA SER A 19 -18.26 20.60 -4.62
C SER A 19 -17.92 19.23 -5.18
N TYR A 20 -16.79 19.13 -5.89
CA TYR A 20 -16.18 17.85 -6.20
C TYR A 20 -15.72 17.23 -4.88
N ALA A 21 -16.50 16.27 -4.37
CA ALA A 21 -16.00 15.38 -3.33
C ALA A 21 -14.81 14.61 -3.92
N GLN A 22 -13.60 15.03 -3.58
CA GLN A 22 -12.38 14.38 -4.01
C GLN A 22 -12.41 12.95 -3.45
N ALA A 23 -12.52 11.95 -4.33
CA ALA A 23 -12.57 10.56 -3.93
C ALA A 23 -11.34 10.26 -3.06
N GLN A 24 -11.57 9.83 -1.81
CA GLN A 24 -10.50 9.51 -0.89
C GLN A 24 -9.66 8.37 -1.46
N VAL A 25 -8.35 8.59 -1.63
CA VAL A 25 -7.43 7.57 -2.12
C VAL A 25 -7.35 6.45 -1.10
N LYS A 26 -7.66 5.21 -1.52
CA LYS A 26 -7.63 4.02 -0.67
C LYS A 26 -6.29 3.30 -0.77
N TYR A 27 -5.67 3.07 0.37
CA TYR A 27 -4.50 2.22 0.53
C TYR A 27 -4.91 0.88 1.15
N TYR A 28 -4.26 -0.20 0.72
CA TYR A 28 -4.55 -1.55 1.18
C TYR A 28 -3.40 -2.08 2.06
N PRO A 29 -3.69 -2.95 3.04
CA PRO A 29 -2.65 -3.65 3.76
C PRO A 29 -1.93 -4.63 2.83
N VAL A 30 -0.64 -4.81 3.05
CA VAL A 30 0.18 -5.80 2.34
C VAL A 30 -0.16 -7.21 2.85
N ASN A 31 -0.64 -8.07 1.96
CA ASN A 31 -0.85 -9.50 2.19
C ASN A 31 -0.92 -10.25 0.85
N TYR A 32 -0.76 -11.57 0.86
CA TYR A 32 -0.76 -12.39 -0.35
C TYR A 32 -2.02 -12.24 -1.21
N LYS A 33 -3.21 -12.13 -0.60
CA LYS A 33 -4.49 -11.97 -1.33
C LYS A 33 -4.52 -10.66 -2.12
N ASN A 34 -4.13 -9.55 -1.49
CA ASN A 34 -4.09 -8.25 -2.15
C ASN A 34 -2.99 -8.20 -3.22
N ILE A 35 -1.79 -8.71 -2.91
CA ILE A 35 -0.67 -8.72 -3.86
C ILE A 35 -0.98 -9.61 -5.08
N ALA A 36 -1.68 -10.73 -4.89
CA ALA A 36 -2.15 -11.57 -5.99
C ALA A 36 -3.04 -10.80 -6.97
N LYS A 37 -3.94 -9.96 -6.45
CA LYS A 37 -4.76 -9.06 -7.27
C LYS A 37 -3.91 -7.99 -7.99
N THR A 38 -2.85 -7.48 -7.37
CA THR A 38 -1.92 -6.57 -8.05
C THR A 38 -1.28 -7.19 -9.27
N TYR A 39 -0.96 -8.49 -9.26
CA TYR A 39 -0.36 -9.14 -10.43
C TYR A 39 -1.27 -9.07 -11.66
N TRP A 40 -2.58 -9.20 -11.48
CA TRP A 40 -3.56 -9.03 -12.54
C TRP A 40 -3.75 -7.57 -12.94
N PHE A 41 -3.75 -6.63 -11.98
CA PHE A 41 -3.77 -5.19 -12.26
C PHE A 41 -2.58 -4.78 -13.16
N LEU A 42 -1.39 -5.27 -12.84
CA LEU A 42 -0.16 -5.02 -13.59
C LEU A 42 -0.03 -5.88 -14.86
N SER A 43 -1.02 -6.72 -15.16
CA SER A 43 -1.00 -7.67 -16.29
C SER A 43 0.27 -8.53 -16.34
N ILE A 44 0.77 -8.94 -15.17
CA ILE A 44 1.92 -9.86 -15.05
C ILE A 44 1.52 -11.26 -15.51
N TRP A 45 0.27 -11.66 -15.25
CA TRP A 45 -0.28 -12.94 -15.68
C TRP A 45 -1.23 -12.78 -16.86
N ASP A 46 -1.21 -13.76 -17.76
CA ASP A 46 -2.20 -13.92 -18.82
C ASP A 46 -3.45 -14.61 -18.25
N VAL A 47 -4.63 -14.05 -18.52
CA VAL A 47 -5.92 -14.62 -18.11
C VAL A 47 -6.18 -16.01 -18.72
N ASN A 48 -5.54 -16.32 -19.84
CA ASN A 48 -5.61 -17.63 -20.48
C ASN A 48 -4.64 -18.65 -19.87
N ASN A 49 -3.83 -18.26 -18.87
CA ASN A 49 -2.99 -19.20 -18.14
C ASN A 49 -3.79 -19.85 -17.01
N ASP A 50 -4.29 -21.05 -17.28
CA ASP A 50 -5.08 -21.86 -16.34
C ASP A 50 -4.41 -22.00 -14.98
N LYS A 51 -3.09 -22.22 -14.92
CA LYS A 51 -2.38 -22.38 -13.64
C LYS A 51 -2.37 -21.08 -12.83
N ALA A 52 -2.23 -19.93 -13.47
CA ALA A 52 -2.27 -18.64 -12.78
C ALA A 52 -3.69 -18.33 -12.27
N VAL A 53 -4.71 -18.68 -13.04
CA VAL A 53 -6.14 -18.55 -12.64
C VAL A 53 -6.45 -19.49 -11.47
N ASP A 54 -6.02 -20.75 -11.55
CA ASP A 54 -6.28 -21.74 -10.49
C ASP A 54 -5.68 -21.30 -9.16
N GLU A 55 -4.43 -20.83 -9.18
CA GLU A 55 -3.76 -20.33 -7.98
C GLU A 55 -4.35 -19.01 -7.48
N PHE A 56 -4.93 -18.19 -8.38
CA PHE A 56 -5.70 -17.01 -7.96
C PHE A 56 -6.93 -17.41 -7.15
N VAL A 57 -7.72 -18.38 -7.64
CA VAL A 57 -8.90 -18.91 -6.93
C VAL A 57 -8.47 -19.52 -5.61
N ARG A 58 -7.39 -20.31 -5.61
CA ARG A 58 -6.85 -20.92 -4.39
C ARG A 58 -6.51 -19.88 -3.32
N LEU A 59 -5.91 -18.76 -3.71
CA LEU A 59 -5.53 -17.68 -2.79
C LEU A 59 -6.72 -16.83 -2.32
N ASN A 60 -7.70 -16.61 -3.18
CA ASN A 60 -8.78 -15.66 -2.91
C ASN A 60 -10.04 -16.34 -2.36
N ASP A 61 -10.33 -17.57 -2.79
CA ASP A 61 -11.57 -18.33 -2.60
C ASP A 61 -11.28 -19.81 -2.30
N CYS A 62 -10.61 -20.04 -1.17
CA CYS A 62 -10.14 -21.34 -0.72
C CYS A 62 -11.21 -22.44 -0.72
N SER A 63 -12.41 -22.12 -0.24
CA SER A 63 -13.52 -23.07 -0.14
C SER A 63 -13.98 -23.56 -1.53
N VAL A 64 -13.97 -22.68 -2.53
CA VAL A 64 -14.31 -23.03 -3.91
C VAL A 64 -13.25 -23.98 -4.47
N TYR A 65 -11.98 -23.67 -4.26
CA TYR A 65 -10.88 -24.54 -4.67
C TYR A 65 -10.98 -25.92 -4.01
N GLU A 66 -11.08 -25.99 -2.68
CA GLU A 66 -11.13 -27.26 -1.94
C GLU A 66 -12.33 -28.13 -2.32
N THR A 67 -13.46 -27.51 -2.65
CA THR A 67 -14.70 -28.25 -2.99
C THR A 67 -14.70 -28.78 -4.42
N TYR A 68 -14.21 -27.98 -5.38
CA TYR A 68 -14.48 -28.22 -6.80
C TYR A 68 -13.23 -28.53 -7.65
N TYR A 69 -12.02 -28.33 -7.14
CA TYR A 69 -10.79 -28.49 -7.94
C TYR A 69 -10.59 -29.90 -8.53
N SER A 70 -11.06 -30.94 -7.86
CA SER A 70 -10.99 -32.33 -8.34
C SER A 70 -12.06 -32.71 -9.36
N ASN A 71 -13.05 -31.84 -9.60
CA ASN A 71 -14.10 -32.07 -10.58
C ASN A 71 -13.82 -31.25 -11.84
N ASP A 72 -13.17 -31.86 -12.84
CA ASP A 72 -12.71 -31.18 -14.05
C ASP A 72 -13.81 -30.38 -14.78
N PHE A 73 -15.03 -30.90 -14.84
CA PHE A 73 -16.14 -30.25 -15.52
C PHE A 73 -16.64 -29.01 -14.76
N GLN A 74 -16.77 -29.10 -13.44
CA GLN A 74 -17.15 -27.94 -12.62
C GLN A 74 -16.00 -26.93 -12.57
N TRP A 75 -14.77 -27.41 -12.46
CA TRP A 75 -13.59 -26.56 -12.40
C TRP A 75 -13.40 -25.74 -13.68
N GLN A 76 -13.67 -26.32 -14.85
CA GLN A 76 -13.62 -25.58 -16.11
C GLN A 76 -14.64 -24.42 -16.15
N ASN A 77 -15.84 -24.62 -15.59
CA ASN A 77 -16.83 -23.55 -15.47
C ASN A 77 -16.38 -22.45 -14.50
N ILE A 78 -15.78 -22.84 -13.37
CA ILE A 78 -15.21 -21.91 -12.38
C ILE A 78 -14.10 -21.08 -13.03
N ARG A 79 -13.15 -21.71 -13.72
CA ARG A 79 -12.09 -20.99 -14.46
C ARG A 79 -12.68 -19.95 -15.39
N LYS A 80 -13.70 -20.30 -16.18
CA LYS A 80 -14.35 -19.35 -17.10
C LYS A 80 -14.92 -18.14 -16.35
N ALA A 81 -15.68 -18.37 -15.28
CA ALA A 81 -16.26 -17.30 -14.48
C ALA A 81 -15.19 -16.39 -13.84
N VAL A 82 -14.11 -16.98 -13.33
CA VAL A 82 -13.00 -16.24 -12.70
C VAL A 82 -12.23 -15.41 -13.74
N ARG A 83 -12.01 -15.94 -14.94
CA ARG A 83 -11.41 -15.16 -16.05
C ARG A 83 -12.26 -13.93 -16.37
N GLU A 84 -13.58 -14.10 -16.46
CA GLU A 84 -14.52 -13.01 -16.70
C GLU A 84 -14.51 -11.97 -15.57
N GLU A 85 -14.42 -12.42 -14.30
CA GLU A 85 -14.24 -11.54 -13.14
C GLU A 85 -12.94 -10.74 -13.23
N ILE A 86 -11.80 -11.40 -13.42
CA ILE A 86 -10.49 -10.75 -13.53
C ILE A 86 -10.52 -9.69 -14.62
N MET A 87 -11.03 -10.02 -15.81
CA MET A 87 -11.09 -9.07 -16.92
C MET A 87 -11.97 -7.87 -16.63
N ARG A 88 -13.09 -8.07 -15.92
CA ARG A 88 -14.02 -7.01 -15.54
C ARG A 88 -13.46 -6.13 -14.42
N GLU A 89 -12.74 -6.70 -13.46
CA GLU A 89 -12.41 -6.04 -12.21
C GLU A 89 -10.95 -5.62 -12.07
N LYS A 90 -10.03 -6.14 -12.89
CA LYS A 90 -8.58 -5.92 -12.72
C LYS A 90 -8.15 -4.47 -12.59
N THR A 91 -8.87 -3.51 -13.18
CA THR A 91 -8.57 -2.07 -13.08
C THR A 91 -8.92 -1.47 -11.72
N SER A 92 -9.78 -2.14 -10.94
CA SER A 92 -10.16 -1.78 -9.57
C SER A 92 -9.38 -2.54 -8.49
N TYR A 93 -8.57 -3.52 -8.90
CA TYR A 93 -7.76 -4.30 -7.96
C TYR A 93 -6.74 -3.43 -7.21
N PRO A 94 -6.34 -3.84 -6.00
CA PRO A 94 -5.38 -3.09 -5.21
C PRO A 94 -4.05 -2.88 -5.96
N PHE A 95 -3.62 -1.62 -6.01
CA PHE A 95 -2.30 -1.23 -6.48
C PHE A 95 -1.65 -0.16 -5.60
N ARG A 96 -2.33 0.26 -4.53
CA ARG A 96 -1.83 1.19 -3.51
C ARG A 96 -1.80 0.52 -2.16
N TYR A 97 -0.69 0.67 -1.46
CA TYR A 97 -0.39 -0.04 -0.23
C TYR A 97 0.14 0.88 0.84
N GLU A 98 -0.07 0.46 2.09
CA GLU A 98 0.61 1.03 3.24
C GLU A 98 1.32 -0.06 4.05
N VAL A 99 2.49 0.29 4.58
CA VAL A 99 3.24 -0.53 5.55
C VAL A 99 3.63 0.33 6.74
N VAL A 100 3.55 -0.24 7.94
CA VAL A 100 3.90 0.44 9.18
C VAL A 100 5.12 -0.23 9.78
N ALA A 101 6.17 0.54 10.05
CA ALA A 101 7.40 0.08 10.68
C ALA A 101 7.69 0.89 11.96
N PRO A 102 8.05 0.23 13.07
CA PRO A 102 8.50 0.94 14.26
C PRO A 102 9.92 1.48 14.05
N VAL A 103 10.15 2.73 14.44
CA VAL A 103 11.47 3.38 14.48
C VAL A 103 11.68 4.04 15.83
N GLN A 104 12.93 4.28 16.22
CA GLN A 104 13.25 4.89 17.50
C GLN A 104 13.76 6.31 17.31
N LEU A 105 13.19 7.26 18.06
CA LEU A 105 13.70 8.62 18.12
C LEU A 105 14.96 8.66 18.98
N ASP A 106 16.01 9.26 18.42
CA ASP A 106 17.25 9.59 19.11
C ASP A 106 17.15 10.99 19.76
N ARG A 107 18.28 11.67 19.90
CA ARG A 107 18.38 13.04 20.37
C ARG A 107 17.72 14.01 19.41
N TYR A 108 17.15 15.05 20.00
CA TYR A 108 16.69 16.21 19.26
C TYR A 108 17.90 17.02 18.81
N ASP A 109 17.97 17.32 17.53
CA ASP A 109 18.93 18.26 16.98
C ASP A 109 18.28 19.64 16.93
N PHE A 110 18.87 20.60 17.66
CA PHE A 110 18.36 21.96 17.78
C PHE A 110 18.63 22.81 16.54
N ASP A 111 19.67 22.47 15.76
CA ASP A 111 20.04 23.20 14.56
C ASP A 111 19.09 22.84 13.41
N SER A 112 18.90 21.54 13.17
CA SER A 112 17.97 21.03 12.14
C SER A 112 16.51 20.95 12.60
N LYS A 113 16.24 21.18 13.89
CA LYS A 113 14.91 21.14 14.52
C LYS A 113 14.16 19.85 14.25
N MET A 114 14.82 18.71 14.46
CA MET A 114 14.24 17.40 14.25
C MET A 114 14.70 16.40 15.32
N PHE A 115 13.86 15.40 15.60
CA PHE A 115 14.35 14.19 16.23
C PHE A 115 15.01 13.32 15.19
N MET A 116 16.29 13.01 15.34
CA MET A 116 16.94 12.01 14.50
C MET A 116 16.34 10.63 14.79
N PHE A 117 16.35 9.73 13.82
CA PHE A 117 16.19 8.31 14.09
C PHE A 117 17.51 7.70 14.53
N THR A 118 17.46 6.66 15.38
CA THR A 118 18.66 5.91 15.72
C THR A 118 19.24 5.25 14.47
N GLU A 119 20.57 5.03 14.43
CA GLU A 119 21.25 4.40 13.29
C GLU A 119 20.61 3.06 12.86
N LYS A 120 20.05 2.30 13.81
CA LYS A 120 19.41 1.01 13.56
C LYS A 120 18.04 1.11 12.90
N SER A 121 17.41 2.27 12.94
CA SER A 121 16.04 2.48 12.44
C SER A 121 15.91 3.63 11.44
N ALA A 122 17.00 4.36 11.18
CA ALA A 122 17.07 5.36 10.13
C ALA A 122 16.89 4.70 8.76
N LEU A 123 16.04 5.31 7.93
CA LEU A 123 15.78 4.85 6.57
C LEU A 123 16.65 5.70 5.63
N THR A 124 17.94 5.38 5.56
CA THR A 124 18.90 6.10 4.72
C THR A 124 19.17 5.33 3.44
N ASN A 125 18.95 5.96 2.29
CA ASN A 125 19.18 5.38 0.97
C ASN A 125 18.49 4.02 0.75
N VAL A 126 17.26 3.87 1.25
CA VAL A 126 16.51 2.62 1.11
C VAL A 126 15.92 2.53 -0.29
N THR A 127 16.47 1.62 -1.11
CA THR A 127 16.04 1.40 -2.50
C THR A 127 15.12 0.21 -2.67
N ALA A 128 15.04 -0.69 -1.68
CA ALA A 128 14.20 -1.87 -1.74
C ALA A 128 13.64 -2.24 -0.35
N LEU A 129 12.46 -2.86 -0.34
CA LEU A 129 11.83 -3.39 0.87
C LEU A 129 11.31 -4.80 0.61
N GLU A 130 11.47 -5.69 1.59
CA GLU A 130 10.73 -6.95 1.63
C GLU A 130 9.32 -6.68 2.15
N LEU A 131 8.31 -6.95 1.31
CA LEU A 131 6.90 -6.79 1.67
C LEU A 131 6.31 -8.07 2.25
N LEU A 132 6.64 -9.20 1.64
CA LEU A 132 6.20 -10.52 2.07
C LEU A 132 7.39 -11.47 1.99
N GLY A 133 7.50 -12.31 3.00
CA GLY A 133 8.49 -13.38 3.05
C GLY A 133 7.98 -14.60 3.79
N LYS A 134 8.92 -15.45 4.22
CA LYS A 134 8.61 -16.71 4.91
C LYS A 134 7.81 -16.52 6.21
N SER A 135 8.10 -15.48 6.98
CA SER A 135 7.38 -15.17 8.23
C SER A 135 5.94 -14.72 7.98
N SER A 136 5.67 -14.11 6.82
CA SER A 136 4.34 -13.69 6.40
C SER A 136 3.53 -14.83 5.79
N TYR A 137 4.18 -15.93 5.40
CA TYR A 137 3.55 -17.06 4.75
C TYR A 137 2.77 -17.90 5.77
N LYS A 138 1.44 -17.91 5.63
CA LYS A 138 0.57 -18.88 6.29
C LYS A 138 0.15 -19.89 5.23
N PRO A 139 0.21 -21.21 5.48
CA PRO A 139 -0.34 -22.19 4.54
C PRO A 139 -1.77 -21.84 4.17
N TYR A 140 -2.06 -21.79 2.87
CA TYR A 140 -3.40 -21.53 2.34
C TYR A 140 -3.85 -22.72 1.50
N CYS A 141 -5.02 -23.26 1.83
CA CYS A 141 -5.68 -24.34 1.07
C CYS A 141 -4.74 -25.52 0.77
N GLY A 142 -4.07 -26.02 1.80
CA GLY A 142 -3.12 -27.13 1.70
C GLY A 142 -1.76 -26.82 1.06
N LEU A 143 -1.48 -25.59 0.61
CA LEU A 143 -0.12 -25.21 0.18
C LEU A 143 0.81 -25.07 1.37
N LYS A 144 1.66 -26.08 1.55
CA LYS A 144 2.79 -26.00 2.48
C LYS A 144 3.88 -25.05 1.97
N ASN A 145 3.95 -24.82 0.66
CA ASN A 145 4.91 -23.94 0.00
C ASN A 145 4.21 -23.00 -1.00
N PRO A 146 4.75 -21.80 -1.23
CA PRO A 146 4.24 -20.87 -2.24
C PRO A 146 4.16 -21.51 -3.63
N ALA A 147 3.06 -21.22 -4.34
CA ALA A 147 2.89 -21.67 -5.71
C ALA A 147 3.82 -20.90 -6.66
N TYR A 148 4.17 -21.52 -7.78
CA TYR A 148 5.07 -20.93 -8.77
C TYR A 148 4.62 -19.53 -9.22
N HIS A 149 3.32 -19.36 -9.51
CA HIS A 149 2.73 -18.09 -9.98
C HIS A 149 2.44 -17.08 -8.85
N TYR A 150 2.62 -17.47 -7.58
CA TYR A 150 2.41 -16.57 -6.45
C TYR A 150 3.57 -16.76 -5.46
N PRO A 151 4.71 -16.12 -5.76
CA PRO A 151 5.97 -16.30 -5.05
C PRO A 151 5.85 -16.06 -3.54
N GLY A 152 6.64 -16.79 -2.75
CA GLY A 152 6.68 -16.63 -1.29
C GLY A 152 7.53 -15.47 -0.80
N TYR A 153 8.20 -14.78 -1.71
CA TYR A 153 8.92 -13.56 -1.42
C TYR A 153 8.52 -12.48 -2.40
N VAL A 154 8.10 -11.34 -1.87
CA VAL A 154 7.71 -10.17 -2.63
C VAL A 154 8.55 -9.01 -2.15
N PHE A 155 9.38 -8.50 -3.04
CA PHE A 155 10.15 -7.27 -2.83
C PHE A 155 9.54 -6.14 -3.64
N ILE A 156 9.72 -4.92 -3.15
CA ILE A 156 9.55 -3.72 -3.96
C ILE A 156 10.86 -2.99 -4.09
N THR A 157 11.04 -2.30 -5.21
CA THR A 157 12.10 -1.32 -5.41
C THR A 157 11.52 0.05 -5.65
N PHE A 158 12.25 1.06 -5.20
CA PHE A 158 11.92 2.45 -5.42
C PHE A 158 12.88 3.04 -6.44
N LYS A 159 12.33 3.75 -7.43
CA LYS A 159 13.15 4.52 -8.38
C LYS A 159 13.96 5.61 -7.67
N GLU A 160 13.34 6.26 -6.69
CA GLU A 160 13.96 7.26 -5.85
C GLU A 160 14.21 6.66 -4.46
N PRO A 161 15.46 6.67 -3.95
CA PRO A 161 15.75 6.13 -2.64
C PRO A 161 14.94 6.85 -1.54
N LEU A 162 14.37 6.06 -0.65
CA LEU A 162 13.68 6.55 0.53
C LEU A 162 14.73 7.04 1.55
N ASN A 163 14.60 8.31 1.92
CA ASN A 163 15.47 8.98 2.90
C ASN A 163 14.60 9.60 3.99
N ILE A 164 14.50 8.93 5.14
CA ILE A 164 13.78 9.40 6.32
C ILE A 164 14.72 9.19 7.53
N ASN A 165 15.40 10.27 7.90
CA ASN A 165 16.43 10.24 8.94
C ASN A 165 15.92 10.79 10.28
N GLY A 166 14.66 11.19 10.35
CA GLY A 166 14.06 11.72 11.57
C GLY A 166 12.70 12.38 11.36
N VAL A 167 12.21 13.04 12.41
CA VAL A 167 10.92 13.73 12.45
C VAL A 167 11.16 15.24 12.62
N PRO A 168 10.91 16.06 11.59
CA PRO A 168 11.03 17.50 11.71
C PRO A 168 9.91 18.03 12.63
N LEU A 169 10.29 18.62 13.76
CA LEU A 169 9.36 19.14 14.76
C LEU A 169 9.96 20.38 15.43
N PRO A 170 9.25 21.52 15.46
CA PRO A 170 9.66 22.67 16.26
C PRO A 170 9.87 22.31 17.74
N GLN A 171 10.79 22.98 18.41
CA GLN A 171 11.24 22.64 19.77
C GLN A 171 10.09 22.52 20.80
N ASN A 172 9.07 23.38 20.71
CA ASN A 172 7.90 23.32 21.58
C ASN A 172 7.07 22.04 21.35
N GLN A 173 6.88 21.63 20.08
CA GLN A 173 6.20 20.40 19.72
C GLN A 173 7.03 19.17 20.09
N ALA A 174 8.35 19.24 19.89
CA ALA A 174 9.28 18.18 20.26
C ALA A 174 9.26 17.90 21.77
N ASN A 175 9.30 18.95 22.59
CA ASN A 175 9.18 18.82 24.06
C ASN A 175 7.82 18.24 24.47
N ALA A 176 6.73 18.67 23.82
CA ALA A 176 5.40 18.12 24.08
C ALA A 176 5.31 16.63 23.73
N LEU A 177 5.90 16.20 22.60
CA LEU A 177 5.96 14.80 22.20
C LEU A 177 6.72 13.96 23.24
N LEU A 178 7.91 14.40 23.69
CA LEU A 178 8.68 13.66 24.70
C LEU A 178 7.90 13.46 26.00
N LYS A 179 7.18 14.50 26.46
CA LYS A 179 6.31 14.39 27.64
C LYS A 179 5.22 13.34 27.44
N ARG A 180 4.54 13.34 26.29
CA ARG A 180 3.50 12.34 25.98
C ARG A 180 4.06 10.92 25.93
N LEU A 181 5.20 10.72 25.26
CA LEU A 181 5.87 9.42 25.20
C LEU A 181 6.24 8.92 26.61
N GLN A 182 6.79 9.78 27.47
CA GLN A 182 7.09 9.44 28.85
C GLN A 182 5.84 9.07 29.66
N THR A 183 4.77 9.87 29.57
CA THR A 183 3.51 9.60 30.28
C THR A 183 2.85 8.31 29.81
N SER A 184 2.99 7.94 28.53
CA SER A 184 2.48 6.68 27.98
C SER A 184 3.33 5.45 28.34
N GLY A 185 4.46 5.62 29.03
CA GLY A 185 5.40 4.54 29.34
C GLY A 185 6.32 4.14 28.19
N ASN A 186 6.28 4.85 27.05
CA ASN A 186 7.16 4.63 25.90
C ASN A 186 8.57 5.20 26.14
N ARG A 187 9.35 4.49 26.99
CA ARG A 187 10.71 4.90 27.37
C ARG A 187 11.72 4.76 26.23
N SER A 188 11.46 3.88 25.27
CA SER A 188 12.31 3.67 24.09
C SER A 188 12.11 4.72 23.00
N ARG A 189 11.14 5.64 23.18
CA ARG A 189 10.77 6.67 22.20
C ARG A 189 10.46 6.06 20.82
N THR A 190 9.77 4.94 20.81
CA THR A 190 9.37 4.27 19.57
C THR A 190 8.22 5.06 18.94
N VAL A 191 8.31 5.35 17.65
CA VAL A 191 7.24 5.90 16.82
C VAL A 191 7.04 5.00 15.60
N PHE A 192 5.96 5.21 14.85
CA PHE A 192 5.57 4.31 13.77
C PHE A 192 5.52 5.04 12.45
N VAL A 193 6.38 4.65 11.52
CA VAL A 193 6.45 5.21 10.16
C VAL A 193 5.52 4.39 9.27
N LYS A 194 4.44 5.02 8.81
CA LYS A 194 3.55 4.50 7.78
C LYS A 194 4.03 5.00 6.42
N THR A 195 4.51 4.08 5.58
CA THR A 195 4.91 4.38 4.21
C THR A 195 3.76 4.01 3.27
N LYS A 196 3.28 5.00 2.52
CA LYS A 196 2.22 4.88 1.49
C LYS A 196 2.88 4.83 0.12
N PHE A 197 2.55 3.83 -0.70
CA PHE A 197 3.15 3.66 -2.02
C PHE A 197 2.19 3.02 -3.01
N ARG A 198 2.41 3.28 -4.30
CA ARG A 198 1.73 2.59 -5.40
C ARG A 198 2.67 1.66 -6.15
N MET A 199 2.14 0.52 -6.56
CA MET A 199 2.79 -0.40 -7.48
C MET A 199 2.69 0.15 -8.90
N SER A 200 3.78 0.02 -9.66
CA SER A 200 3.92 0.64 -10.98
C SER A 200 4.36 -0.32 -12.06
N GLY A 201 4.83 -1.52 -11.71
CA GLY A 201 5.19 -2.54 -12.69
C GLY A 201 5.98 -3.69 -12.09
N LEU A 202 6.30 -4.66 -12.94
CA LEU A 202 7.26 -5.71 -12.64
C LEU A 202 8.69 -5.16 -12.87
N GLU A 203 9.60 -5.48 -11.96
CA GLU A 203 11.03 -5.34 -12.22
C GLU A 203 11.65 -6.66 -12.63
N ASP A 204 11.41 -7.72 -11.83
CA ASP A 204 12.06 -9.01 -12.03
C ASP A 204 11.23 -10.15 -11.42
N PHE A 205 11.41 -11.35 -11.97
CA PHE A 205 10.85 -12.60 -11.46
C PHE A 205 11.94 -13.67 -11.53
N LYS A 206 12.35 -14.18 -10.36
CA LYS A 206 13.40 -15.19 -10.23
C LYS A 206 12.82 -16.48 -9.69
N GLU A 207 12.97 -17.54 -10.46
CA GLU A 207 12.73 -18.89 -9.98
C GLU A 207 13.89 -19.34 -9.08
N ARG A 208 13.57 -19.96 -7.95
CA ARG A 208 14.58 -20.60 -7.09
C ARG A 208 14.11 -21.97 -6.66
N ALA A 209 15.06 -22.84 -6.35
CA ALA A 209 14.79 -24.21 -5.91
C ALA A 209 13.86 -24.33 -4.68
N ILE A 210 13.79 -23.28 -3.83
CA ILE A 210 13.02 -23.30 -2.57
C ILE A 210 11.74 -22.45 -2.66
N SER A 211 11.82 -21.27 -3.28
CA SER A 211 10.67 -20.37 -3.45
C SER A 211 10.98 -19.33 -4.51
N ASN A 212 10.01 -19.06 -5.37
CA ASN A 212 10.12 -17.97 -6.33
C ASN A 212 10.20 -16.63 -5.60
N VAL A 213 10.85 -15.66 -6.25
CA VAL A 213 10.97 -14.29 -5.80
C VAL A 213 10.45 -13.38 -6.89
N ILE A 214 9.59 -12.43 -6.53
CA ILE A 214 9.19 -11.36 -7.44
C ILE A 214 9.62 -10.01 -6.86
N THR A 215 10.07 -9.14 -7.74
CA THR A 215 10.42 -7.77 -7.44
C THR A 215 9.54 -6.84 -8.26
N LEU A 216 8.77 -6.00 -7.57
CA LEU A 216 7.87 -5.02 -8.18
C LEU A 216 8.44 -3.62 -8.07
N LYS A 217 8.16 -2.76 -9.04
CA LYS A 217 8.48 -1.33 -8.96
C LYS A 217 7.41 -0.60 -8.18
N ALA A 218 7.80 0.21 -7.21
CA ALA A 218 6.92 1.04 -6.41
C ALA A 218 7.31 2.52 -6.46
N VAL A 219 6.32 3.38 -6.27
CA VAL A 219 6.49 4.83 -6.10
C VAL A 219 5.93 5.19 -4.73
N VAL A 220 6.75 5.79 -3.88
CA VAL A 220 6.30 6.33 -2.59
C VAL A 220 5.40 7.53 -2.87
N GLU A 221 4.18 7.49 -2.35
CA GLU A 221 3.19 8.56 -2.48
C GLU A 221 3.11 9.42 -1.20
N GLY A 222 3.54 8.88 -0.05
CA GLY A 222 3.65 9.67 1.17
C GLY A 222 4.13 8.88 2.37
N ILE A 223 4.46 9.60 3.43
CA ILE A 223 4.93 9.08 4.71
C ILE A 223 4.17 9.79 5.82
N ASP A 224 3.63 9.02 6.74
CA ASP A 224 3.05 9.51 7.97
C ASP A 224 3.79 8.90 9.17
N ILE A 225 3.98 9.66 10.23
CA ILE A 225 4.66 9.23 11.44
C ILE A 225 3.69 9.35 12.61
N TYR A 226 3.50 8.28 13.36
CA TYR A 226 2.52 8.18 14.43
C TYR A 226 3.16 7.84 15.78
N GLU A 227 2.50 8.25 16.86
CA GLU A 227 2.89 7.91 18.23
C GLU A 227 2.58 6.45 18.59
N ASP A 228 1.60 5.85 17.92
CA ASP A 228 1.02 4.54 18.22
C ASP A 228 0.99 3.60 16.99
N PRO A 229 0.99 2.27 17.19
CA PRO A 229 1.02 1.29 16.10
C PRO A 229 -0.27 1.28 15.26
N ASP A 230 -1.39 1.70 15.85
CA ASP A 230 -2.71 1.72 15.20
C ASP A 230 -2.90 2.95 14.29
N ALA A 231 -1.87 3.81 14.20
CA ALA A 231 -1.85 5.00 13.36
C ALA A 231 -2.97 6.01 13.70
N THR A 232 -3.26 6.19 14.98
CA THR A 232 -4.34 7.07 15.46
C THR A 232 -3.87 8.46 15.90
N LYS A 233 -2.60 8.60 16.31
CA LYS A 233 -2.01 9.86 16.79
C LYS A 233 -0.90 10.33 15.86
N LEU A 234 -1.28 11.11 14.85
CA LEU A 234 -0.34 11.66 13.88
C LEU A 234 0.64 12.65 14.54
N ILE A 235 1.92 12.47 14.24
CA ILE A 235 3.01 13.38 14.64
C ILE A 235 3.41 14.26 13.46
N TYR A 236 3.59 13.65 12.29
CA TYR A 236 4.10 14.32 11.09
C TYR A 236 3.60 13.60 9.83
N SER A 237 3.40 14.35 8.75
CA SER A 237 2.99 13.82 7.45
C SER A 237 3.77 14.54 6.35
N MET A 238 4.14 13.79 5.31
CA MET A 238 4.86 14.27 4.14
C MET A 238 4.30 13.57 2.90
N ASP A 239 3.79 14.36 1.96
CA ASP A 239 3.43 13.89 0.62
C ASP A 239 4.66 13.93 -0.30
N LYS A 240 4.70 13.04 -1.29
CA LYS A 240 5.80 12.87 -2.25
C LYS A 240 5.37 13.15 -3.68
#